data_AF-A0A897N8C6-F1
#
_entry.id   AF-A0A897N8C6-F1
#
_cell.length_a   1.000
_cell.length_b   1.000
_cell.length_c   1.000
_cell.angle_alpha   90.00
_cell.angle_beta   90.00
_cell.angle_gamma   90.00
#
_symmetry.space_group_name_H-M   'P 1'
#
loop_
_entity.id
_entity.type
_entity.pdbx_description
1 polymer ?
#
loop_
_entity_poly.entity_id
_entity_poly.type
_entity_poly.pdbx_seq_one_letter_code
_entity_poly.pdbx_strand_id
1 'polypeptide(L)'
;MIALSNLVYIIAFAFTSLACFASLFRAREIEDRDTRVGMMGLLTGSGAWAGAHTAVLLLPGFQLKNTAYLIGLVFGFSTVWAWLYFASAYTGRTYHRDPTFRRAGLATYLAVVAVKLTNPIHHAYYNATLVDDGFTHLVIQQGIFHWTVTGLSYALASIGLFMLFEEFAESDHDTRIVAALASLTAVPVVLDIAAYSIPELVNIIHAPFGVAAFALGALFLYQEQFLAIHFSADVDDAVVFLDDDDRIRDFNDAAARIVPGLEDARGEHVERVEPLADALGAERTVLDFRIDAETRHFLVTRSDFSLGPTGDGRMLVLTDVTRIERQRRELKRHNDQLEELAVGIRHELRNTLQIVAGNVEAAQQYVERDPEAASRALSTAATTSERMRDIVDDLSMLAEYSQSVEETEPVELRGVAETARQRVDADGLDVQLEGESALEADESRLEELLHRAFVFADAIDSSSVTVTLEDGALIFEANGDRPTGTSAETFFEFEESVPTASAGMALPSFRALARAHGWEPAFDAEYDDGVRIVVEGVVACPRKAVAADD
;
A
#
# COMPACT_ATOMS: atom_id res chain seq x y z
N MET A 1 -5.60 -54.12 41.83
CA MET A 1 -5.55 -52.68 41.47
C MET A 1 -4.19 -52.28 40.90
N ILE A 2 -3.07 -52.66 41.53
CA ILE A 2 -1.71 -52.29 41.09
C ILE A 2 -1.38 -52.77 39.65
N ALA A 3 -1.73 -54.00 39.28
CA ALA A 3 -1.52 -54.52 37.92
C ALA A 3 -2.34 -53.77 36.84
N LEU A 4 -3.51 -53.23 37.21
CA LEU A 4 -4.35 -52.44 36.31
C LEU A 4 -3.72 -51.05 36.08
N SER A 5 -3.23 -50.40 37.14
CA SER A 5 -2.53 -49.10 37.05
C SER A 5 -1.31 -49.19 36.13
N ASN A 6 -0.48 -50.22 36.27
CA ASN A 6 0.70 -50.41 35.42
C ASN A 6 0.32 -50.60 33.92
N LEU A 7 -0.74 -51.37 33.64
CA LEU A 7 -1.22 -51.53 32.26
C LEU A 7 -1.68 -50.19 31.66
N VAL A 8 -2.36 -49.34 32.45
CA VAL A 8 -2.76 -47.99 32.01
C VAL A 8 -1.54 -47.16 31.65
N TYR A 9 -0.49 -47.14 32.50
CA TYR A 9 0.73 -46.39 32.22
C TYR A 9 1.48 -46.90 30.98
N ILE A 10 1.59 -48.22 30.81
CA ILE A 10 2.22 -48.82 29.62
C ILE A 10 1.47 -48.39 28.36
N ILE A 11 0.14 -48.51 28.36
CA ILE A 11 -0.69 -48.12 27.21
C ILE A 11 -0.57 -46.61 26.95
N ALA A 12 -0.62 -45.78 27.99
CA ALA A 12 -0.54 -44.34 27.86
C ALA A 12 0.80 -43.90 27.24
N PHE A 13 1.94 -44.33 27.80
CA PHE A 13 3.25 -43.97 27.25
C PHE A 13 3.48 -44.54 25.84
N ALA A 14 3.03 -45.77 25.58
CA ALA A 14 3.14 -46.38 24.26
C ALA A 14 2.30 -45.61 23.23
N PHE A 15 1.06 -45.25 23.59
CA PHE A 15 0.18 -44.46 22.73
C PHE A 15 0.78 -43.07 22.46
N THR A 16 1.26 -42.36 23.48
CA THR A 16 1.92 -41.07 23.31
C THR A 16 3.15 -41.18 22.39
N SER A 17 3.96 -42.22 22.56
CA SER A 17 5.10 -42.48 21.68
C SER A 17 4.66 -42.67 20.22
N LEU A 18 3.66 -43.53 19.99
CA LEU A 18 3.14 -43.83 18.66
C LEU A 18 2.49 -42.60 18.02
N ALA A 19 1.71 -41.82 18.77
CA ALA A 19 1.05 -40.61 18.30
C ALA A 19 2.07 -39.56 17.84
N CYS A 20 3.14 -39.34 18.61
CA CYS A 20 4.23 -38.44 18.23
C CYS A 20 4.91 -38.90 16.92
N PHE A 21 5.26 -40.18 16.80
CA PHE A 21 5.92 -40.70 15.60
C PHE A 21 5.00 -40.73 14.37
N ALA A 22 3.72 -41.08 14.53
CA ALA A 22 2.73 -41.02 13.45
C ALA A 22 2.53 -39.57 12.97
N SER A 23 2.58 -38.60 13.88
CA SER A 23 2.43 -37.19 13.55
C SER A 23 3.62 -36.59 12.80
N LEU A 24 4.76 -37.29 12.72
CA LEU A 24 5.87 -36.87 11.87
C LEU A 24 5.51 -36.83 10.39
N PHE A 25 4.56 -37.65 9.93
CA PHE A 25 4.08 -37.60 8.54
C PHE A 25 3.41 -36.26 8.24
N ARG A 26 2.53 -35.80 9.15
CA ARG A 26 1.87 -34.50 9.04
C ARG A 26 2.83 -33.34 9.26
N ALA A 27 3.78 -33.46 10.18
CA ALA A 27 4.80 -32.43 10.39
C ALA A 27 5.67 -32.16 9.15
N ARG A 28 5.75 -33.10 8.19
CA ARG A 28 6.44 -32.86 6.91
C ARG A 28 5.70 -31.89 5.98
N GLU A 29 4.40 -31.70 6.19
CA GLU A 29 3.55 -30.80 5.41
C GLU A 29 3.75 -29.33 5.81
N ILE A 30 4.47 -29.04 6.90
CA ILE A 30 4.84 -27.67 7.29
C ILE A 30 5.76 -27.07 6.23
N GLU A 31 5.38 -25.94 5.62
CA GLU A 31 6.12 -25.31 4.52
C GLU A 31 7.45 -24.71 5.00
N ASP A 32 7.41 -23.86 6.03
CA ASP A 32 8.61 -23.23 6.59
C ASP A 32 9.59 -24.29 7.10
N ARG A 33 10.81 -24.24 6.56
CA ARG A 33 11.83 -25.26 6.80
C ARG A 33 12.22 -25.31 8.27
N ASP A 34 12.37 -24.16 8.91
CA ASP A 34 12.90 -24.10 10.27
C ASP A 34 11.81 -24.50 11.27
N THR A 35 10.58 -24.03 11.09
CA THR A 35 9.41 -24.48 11.86
C THR A 35 9.22 -25.98 11.73
N ARG A 36 9.32 -26.53 10.51
CA ARG A 36 9.28 -27.98 10.24
C ARG A 36 10.36 -28.74 11.02
N VAL A 37 11.61 -28.27 10.96
CA VAL A 37 12.74 -28.91 11.68
C VAL A 37 12.52 -28.88 13.19
N GLY A 38 12.07 -27.75 13.74
CA GLY A 38 11.76 -27.61 15.16
C GLY A 38 10.65 -28.56 15.60
N MET A 39 9.53 -28.57 14.88
CA MET A 39 8.38 -29.42 15.18
C MET A 39 8.73 -30.91 15.06
N MET A 40 9.42 -31.31 13.99
CA MET A 40 9.89 -32.70 13.83
C MET A 40 10.83 -33.11 14.97
N GLY A 41 11.73 -32.21 15.40
CA GLY A 41 12.61 -32.44 16.54
C GLY A 41 11.83 -32.63 17.84
N LEU A 42 10.81 -31.81 18.07
CA LEU A 42 9.97 -31.85 19.27
C LEU A 42 9.15 -33.15 19.33
N LEU A 43 8.52 -33.55 18.23
CA LEU A 43 7.77 -34.81 18.12
C LEU A 43 8.68 -36.03 18.26
N THR A 44 9.84 -36.02 17.60
CA THR A 44 10.81 -37.13 17.68
C THR A 44 11.35 -37.28 19.10
N GLY A 45 11.74 -36.17 19.74
CA GLY A 45 12.23 -36.16 21.12
C GLY A 45 11.16 -36.61 22.11
N SER A 46 9.93 -36.12 21.97
CA SER A 46 8.81 -36.49 22.86
C SER A 46 8.40 -37.95 22.67
N GLY A 47 8.35 -38.43 21.42
CA GLY A 47 8.09 -39.82 21.09
C GLY A 47 9.14 -40.76 21.66
N ALA A 48 10.43 -40.44 21.47
CA ALA A 48 11.53 -41.23 22.02
C ALA A 48 11.55 -41.22 23.56
N TRP A 49 11.20 -40.09 24.18
CA TRP A 49 11.12 -39.98 25.63
C TRP A 49 10.00 -40.84 26.23
N ALA A 50 8.79 -40.78 25.66
CA ALA A 50 7.66 -41.63 26.05
C ALA A 50 7.93 -43.12 25.76
N GLY A 51 8.56 -43.43 24.63
CA GLY A 51 8.99 -44.80 24.29
C GLY A 51 9.99 -45.36 25.29
N ALA A 52 10.95 -44.55 25.74
CA ALA A 52 11.90 -44.93 26.79
C ALA A 52 11.20 -45.22 28.14
N HIS A 53 10.17 -44.45 28.51
CA HIS A 53 9.36 -44.71 29.70
C HIS A 53 8.55 -46.00 29.58
N THR A 54 8.00 -46.28 28.39
CA THR A 54 7.37 -47.57 28.09
C THR A 54 8.36 -48.72 28.30
N ALA A 55 9.60 -48.56 27.84
CA ALA A 55 10.66 -49.54 28.02
C ALA A 55 11.04 -49.73 29.50
N VAL A 56 11.06 -48.68 30.33
CA VAL A 56 11.26 -48.79 31.78
C VAL A 56 10.21 -49.70 32.42
N LEU A 57 8.96 -49.60 31.98
CA LEU A 57 7.87 -50.42 32.54
C LEU A 57 7.93 -51.88 32.07
N LEU A 58 8.30 -52.13 30.81
CA LEU A 58 8.31 -53.46 30.21
C LEU A 58 9.60 -54.27 30.43
N LEU A 59 10.77 -53.62 30.44
CA LEU A 59 12.04 -54.32 30.46
C LEU A 59 12.30 -55.00 31.83
N PRO A 60 12.89 -56.21 31.84
CA PRO A 60 13.22 -56.90 33.08
C PRO A 60 14.56 -56.40 33.67
N GLY A 61 14.68 -56.48 34.99
CA GLY A 61 15.95 -56.25 35.69
C GLY A 61 16.38 -54.79 35.80
N PHE A 62 17.23 -54.52 36.80
CA PHE A 62 17.65 -53.17 37.15
C PHE A 62 18.41 -52.46 36.02
N GLN A 63 19.40 -53.12 35.41
CA GLN A 63 20.30 -52.48 34.43
C GLN A 63 19.56 -52.02 33.18
N LEU A 64 18.64 -52.83 32.65
CA LEU A 64 17.87 -52.49 31.46
C LEU A 64 16.87 -51.35 31.75
N LYS A 65 16.14 -51.43 32.87
CA LYS A 65 15.23 -50.35 33.29
C LYS A 65 15.99 -49.04 33.54
N ASN A 66 17.14 -49.10 34.21
CA ASN A 66 17.95 -47.92 34.52
C ASN A 66 18.52 -47.27 33.26
N THR A 67 18.99 -48.09 32.30
CA THR A 67 19.48 -47.59 31.00
C THR A 67 18.36 -46.94 30.19
N ALA A 68 17.18 -47.57 30.13
CA ALA A 68 16.01 -46.99 29.47
C ALA A 68 15.59 -45.66 30.11
N TYR A 69 15.63 -45.57 31.44
CA TYR A 69 15.33 -44.33 32.15
C TYR A 69 16.32 -43.21 31.82
N LEU A 70 17.62 -43.52 31.76
CA LEU A 70 18.66 -42.57 31.39
C LEU A 70 18.47 -42.06 29.96
N ILE A 71 18.21 -42.96 29.00
CA ILE A 71 17.88 -42.61 27.62
C ILE A 71 16.67 -41.66 27.58
N GLY A 72 15.63 -41.98 28.38
CA GLY A 72 14.47 -41.11 28.54
C GLY A 72 14.85 -39.71 29.03
N LEU A 73 15.70 -39.59 30.05
CA LEU A 73 16.17 -38.29 30.56
C LEU A 73 16.94 -37.48 29.51
N VAL A 74 17.71 -38.13 28.63
CA VAL A 74 18.43 -37.45 27.54
C VAL A 74 17.43 -36.89 26.52
N PHE A 75 16.50 -37.72 26.02
CA PHE A 75 15.48 -37.28 25.07
C PHE A 75 14.56 -36.21 25.67
N GLY A 76 14.14 -36.35 26.92
CA GLY A 76 13.32 -35.35 27.61
C GLY A 76 14.00 -34.00 27.82
N PHE A 77 15.33 -33.94 27.80
CA PHE A 77 16.02 -32.64 27.79
C PHE A 77 16.22 -32.10 26.38
N SER A 78 16.37 -32.97 25.38
CA SER A 78 16.46 -32.56 23.99
C SER A 78 15.19 -31.86 23.48
N THR A 79 14.01 -32.22 24.02
CA THR A 79 12.74 -31.60 23.67
C THR A 79 12.70 -30.10 24.01
N VAL A 80 13.36 -29.66 25.08
CA VAL A 80 13.43 -28.22 25.45
C VAL A 80 14.17 -27.40 24.38
N TRP A 81 15.21 -27.97 23.78
CA TRP A 81 15.97 -27.30 22.72
C TRP A 81 15.23 -27.33 21.39
N ALA A 82 14.57 -28.44 21.06
CA ALA A 82 13.70 -28.53 19.91
C ALA A 82 12.50 -27.57 20.03
N TRP A 83 11.97 -27.41 21.24
CA TRP A 83 10.93 -26.44 21.59
C TRP A 83 11.37 -25.00 21.36
N LEU A 84 12.52 -24.59 21.91
CA LEU A 84 13.05 -23.24 21.70
C LEU A 84 13.34 -22.96 20.22
N TYR A 85 13.85 -23.96 19.50
CA TYR A 85 14.05 -23.86 18.06
C TYR A 85 12.72 -23.64 17.33
N PHE A 86 11.71 -24.47 17.63
CA PHE A 86 10.37 -24.34 17.08
C PHE A 86 9.76 -22.97 17.40
N ALA A 87 9.71 -22.58 18.67
CA ALA A 87 9.12 -21.30 19.08
C ALA A 87 9.82 -20.12 18.40
N SER A 88 11.16 -20.11 18.35
CA SER A 88 11.89 -19.05 17.64
C SER A 88 11.58 -19.03 16.14
N ALA A 89 11.53 -20.18 15.47
CA ALA A 89 11.27 -20.23 14.03
C ALA A 89 9.83 -19.83 13.71
N TYR A 90 8.89 -20.31 14.52
CA TYR A 90 7.47 -20.09 14.33
C TYR A 90 7.08 -18.62 14.53
N THR A 91 7.66 -17.91 15.49
CA THR A 91 7.39 -16.48 15.73
C THR A 91 8.30 -15.56 14.88
N GLY A 92 8.83 -16.05 13.75
CA GLY A 92 9.70 -15.26 12.86
C GLY A 92 11.05 -14.79 13.44
N ARG A 93 11.45 -15.22 14.66
CA ARG A 93 12.69 -14.79 15.32
C ARG A 93 13.91 -15.55 14.81
N THR A 94 15.08 -14.94 14.86
CA THR A 94 16.32 -15.50 14.30
C THR A 94 17.24 -16.20 15.31
N TYR A 95 16.85 -16.36 16.58
CA TYR A 95 17.70 -16.95 17.62
C TYR A 95 18.18 -18.37 17.29
N HIS A 96 17.32 -19.16 16.65
CA HIS A 96 17.64 -20.52 16.22
C HIS A 96 18.69 -20.58 15.10
N ARG A 97 18.94 -19.47 14.38
CA ARG A 97 19.98 -19.33 13.35
C ARG A 97 21.28 -18.73 13.91
N ASP A 98 21.21 -17.94 14.98
CA ASP A 98 22.38 -17.29 15.57
C ASP A 98 23.40 -18.33 16.10
N PRO A 99 24.65 -18.31 15.60
CA PRO A 99 25.67 -19.26 16.01
C PRO A 99 26.02 -19.18 17.50
N THR A 100 25.86 -18.04 18.15
CA THR A 100 26.16 -17.83 19.57
C THR A 100 25.18 -18.61 20.43
N PHE A 101 23.87 -18.42 20.22
CA PHE A 101 22.83 -19.13 20.96
C PHE A 101 22.88 -20.63 20.70
N ARG A 102 23.14 -21.06 19.45
CA ARG A 102 23.31 -22.48 19.12
C ARG A 102 24.49 -23.12 19.83
N ARG A 103 25.65 -22.45 19.87
CA ARG A 103 26.85 -22.96 20.56
C ARG A 103 26.65 -23.01 22.07
N ALA A 104 26.08 -21.96 22.66
CA ALA A 104 25.77 -21.91 24.10
C ALA A 104 24.75 -23.00 24.49
N GLY A 105 23.70 -23.18 23.67
CA GLY A 105 22.70 -24.21 23.88
C GLY A 105 23.27 -25.62 23.74
N LEU A 106 24.06 -25.87 22.70
CA LEU A 106 24.74 -27.16 22.52
C LEU A 106 25.71 -27.46 23.67
N ALA A 107 26.49 -26.49 24.12
CA ALA A 107 27.41 -26.66 25.25
C ALA A 107 26.64 -27.01 26.53
N THR A 108 25.54 -26.30 26.81
CA THR A 108 24.67 -26.57 27.96
C THR A 108 24.03 -27.96 27.87
N TYR A 109 23.53 -28.34 26.69
CA TYR A 109 22.98 -29.67 26.43
C TYR A 109 24.01 -30.77 26.71
N LEU A 110 25.20 -30.67 26.11
CA LEU A 110 26.25 -31.66 26.28
C LEU A 110 26.73 -31.76 27.73
N ALA A 111 26.85 -30.64 28.45
CA ALA A 111 27.22 -30.64 29.87
C ALA A 111 26.19 -31.38 30.73
N VAL A 112 24.90 -31.09 30.56
CA VAL A 112 23.83 -31.77 31.31
C VAL A 112 23.73 -33.26 30.94
N VAL A 113 23.88 -33.60 29.65
CA VAL A 113 23.89 -34.99 29.21
C VAL A 113 25.09 -35.75 29.75
N ALA A 114 26.26 -35.14 29.83
CA ALA A 114 27.44 -35.75 30.47
C ALA A 114 27.15 -36.08 31.94
N VAL A 115 26.58 -35.15 32.71
CA VAL A 115 26.17 -35.39 34.11
C VAL A 115 25.16 -36.54 34.22
N LYS A 116 24.20 -36.63 33.29
CA LYS A 116 23.23 -37.74 33.26
C LYS A 116 23.90 -39.08 32.96
N LEU A 117 24.78 -39.13 31.97
CA LEU A 117 25.49 -40.34 31.55
C LEU A 117 26.48 -40.84 32.61
N THR A 118 27.09 -39.93 33.38
CA THR A 118 27.99 -40.29 34.49
C THR A 118 27.25 -40.63 35.79
N ASN A 119 25.91 -40.48 35.83
CA ASN A 119 25.12 -40.74 37.03
C ASN A 119 25.33 -42.13 37.66
N PRO A 120 25.55 -43.24 36.91
CA PRO A 120 25.87 -44.53 37.50
C PRO A 120 27.11 -44.55 38.41
N ILE A 121 27.98 -43.53 38.32
CA ILE A 121 29.20 -43.40 39.13
C ILE A 121 28.96 -42.58 40.40
N HIS A 122 28.28 -41.43 40.27
CA HIS A 122 28.15 -40.46 41.36
C HIS A 122 26.77 -40.42 42.02
N HIS A 123 25.72 -40.95 41.39
CA HIS A 123 24.33 -40.98 41.85
C HIS A 123 23.71 -39.61 42.21
N ALA A 124 24.41 -38.51 41.93
CA ALA A 124 23.99 -37.15 42.27
C ALA A 124 22.84 -36.59 41.41
N TYR A 125 22.57 -37.15 40.22
CA TYR A 125 21.41 -36.78 39.41
C TYR A 125 20.16 -37.52 39.89
N TYR A 126 20.28 -38.83 40.08
CA TYR A 126 19.25 -39.64 40.71
C TYR A 126 19.85 -40.90 41.35
N ASN A 127 19.18 -41.39 42.38
CA ASN A 127 19.41 -42.73 42.91
C ASN A 127 18.22 -43.63 42.54
N ALA A 128 18.51 -44.84 42.06
CA ALA A 128 17.50 -45.79 41.60
C ALA A 128 17.61 -47.07 42.39
N THR A 129 16.47 -47.56 42.89
CA THR A 129 16.37 -48.85 43.58
C THR A 129 15.25 -49.67 42.96
N LEU A 130 15.45 -50.99 42.92
CA LEU A 130 14.43 -51.92 42.47
C LEU A 130 13.55 -52.25 43.68
N VAL A 131 12.26 -51.93 43.61
CA VAL A 131 11.28 -52.26 44.66
C VAL A 131 10.26 -53.23 44.09
N ASP A 132 9.87 -54.20 44.91
CA ASP A 132 8.88 -55.22 44.56
C ASP A 132 7.72 -55.17 45.57
N ASP A 133 6.71 -54.37 45.26
CA ASP A 133 5.48 -54.20 46.05
C ASP A 133 4.25 -54.44 45.15
N GLY A 134 4.04 -55.71 44.79
CA GLY A 134 3.00 -56.15 43.86
C GLY A 134 3.43 -56.22 42.38
N PHE A 135 4.49 -55.51 41.99
CA PHE A 135 5.24 -55.69 40.74
C PHE A 135 6.61 -54.98 40.79
N THR A 136 7.58 -55.53 40.06
CA THR A 136 8.96 -55.04 40.05
C THR A 136 9.11 -53.76 39.22
N HIS A 137 9.36 -52.63 39.90
CA HIS A 137 9.57 -51.33 39.26
C HIS A 137 10.76 -50.58 39.85
N LEU A 138 11.19 -49.54 39.14
CA LEU A 138 12.23 -48.63 39.63
C LEU A 138 11.59 -47.55 40.49
N VAL A 139 12.05 -47.44 41.72
CA VAL A 139 11.80 -46.27 42.57
C VAL A 139 12.99 -45.34 42.42
N ILE A 140 12.69 -44.11 42.00
CA ILE A 140 13.69 -43.11 41.61
C ILE A 140 13.64 -41.96 42.60
N GLN A 141 14.75 -41.74 43.28
CA GLN A 141 14.95 -40.59 44.16
C GLN A 141 15.74 -39.53 43.41
N GLN A 142 15.10 -38.39 43.18
CA GLN A 142 15.69 -37.29 42.43
C GLN A 142 16.74 -36.56 43.27
N GLY A 143 17.94 -36.38 42.70
CA GLY A 143 19.03 -35.64 43.33
C GLY A 143 18.97 -34.15 43.03
N ILE A 144 19.91 -33.37 43.60
CA ILE A 144 19.94 -31.91 43.44
C ILE A 144 20.13 -31.48 41.97
N PHE A 145 20.94 -32.21 41.21
CA PHE A 145 21.15 -31.91 39.78
C PHE A 145 19.88 -32.11 38.96
N HIS A 146 19.01 -33.06 39.33
CA HIS A 146 17.72 -33.22 38.67
C HIS A 146 16.89 -31.95 38.84
N TRP A 147 16.69 -31.49 40.07
CA TRP A 147 15.89 -30.29 40.35
C TRP A 147 16.45 -29.03 39.68
N THR A 148 17.77 -28.85 39.65
CA THR A 148 18.40 -27.73 38.94
C THR A 148 18.11 -27.78 37.43
N VAL A 149 18.26 -28.95 36.81
CA VAL A 149 17.99 -29.12 35.37
C VAL A 149 16.51 -28.99 35.06
N THR A 150 15.63 -29.51 35.92
CA THR A 150 14.18 -29.36 35.80
C THR A 150 13.78 -27.88 35.87
N GLY A 151 14.31 -27.12 36.83
CA GLY A 151 14.08 -25.67 36.92
C GLY A 151 14.57 -24.91 35.69
N LEU A 152 15.76 -25.24 35.18
CA LEU A 152 16.27 -24.69 33.92
C LEU A 152 15.35 -25.04 32.74
N SER A 153 14.89 -26.28 32.64
CA SER A 153 13.97 -26.73 31.59
C SER A 153 12.65 -25.96 31.61
N TYR A 154 12.05 -25.74 32.78
CA TYR A 154 10.83 -24.95 32.90
C TYR A 154 11.06 -23.47 32.56
N ALA A 155 12.18 -22.88 32.99
CA ALA A 155 12.50 -21.49 32.63
C ALA A 155 12.64 -21.32 31.10
N LEU A 156 13.37 -22.24 30.44
CA LEU A 156 13.52 -22.27 28.99
C LEU A 156 12.20 -22.56 28.27
N ALA A 157 11.39 -23.48 28.79
CA ALA A 157 10.06 -23.77 28.24
C ALA A 157 9.16 -22.53 28.30
N SER A 158 9.14 -21.81 29.44
CA SER A 158 8.39 -20.58 29.62
C SER A 158 8.86 -19.46 28.69
N ILE A 159 10.16 -19.37 28.38
CA ILE A 159 10.67 -18.42 27.38
C ILE A 159 10.06 -18.72 26.00
N GLY A 160 10.07 -19.98 25.57
CA GLY A 160 9.43 -20.34 24.29
C GLY A 160 7.92 -20.12 24.29
N LEU A 161 7.26 -20.35 25.43
CA LEU A 161 5.82 -20.08 25.56
C LEU A 161 5.52 -18.56 25.52
N PHE A 162 6.36 -17.75 26.15
CA PHE A 162 6.26 -16.30 26.11
C PHE A 162 6.43 -15.77 24.68
N MET A 163 7.39 -16.33 23.91
CA MET A 163 7.54 -15.98 22.48
C MET A 163 6.23 -16.22 21.71
N LEU A 164 5.59 -17.38 21.89
CA LEU A 164 4.31 -17.66 21.23
C LEU A 164 3.18 -16.75 21.73
N PHE A 165 3.13 -16.49 23.04
CA PHE A 165 2.09 -15.64 23.61
C PHE A 165 2.19 -14.20 23.09
N GLU A 166 3.39 -13.62 23.05
CA GLU A 166 3.66 -12.28 22.54
C GLU A 166 3.21 -12.17 21.07
N GLU A 167 3.58 -13.13 20.23
CA GLU A 167 3.19 -13.16 18.81
C GLU A 167 1.67 -13.17 18.60
N PHE A 168 0.95 -14.01 19.36
CA PHE A 168 -0.51 -14.10 19.24
C PHE A 168 -1.23 -12.89 19.81
N ALA A 169 -0.67 -12.27 20.85
CA ALA A 169 -1.24 -11.08 21.47
C ALA A 169 -1.07 -9.83 20.58
N GLU A 170 0.04 -9.73 19.84
CA GLU A 170 0.28 -8.64 18.89
C GLU A 170 -0.54 -8.79 17.60
N SER A 171 -0.87 -10.03 17.22
CA SER A 171 -1.57 -10.33 15.96
C SER A 171 -3.11 -10.29 16.04
N ASP A 172 -3.72 -9.83 17.13
CA ASP A 172 -5.17 -9.79 17.39
C ASP A 172 -5.90 -11.17 17.25
N HIS A 173 -5.15 -12.27 17.39
CA HIS A 173 -5.68 -13.64 17.31
C HIS A 173 -6.25 -14.12 18.66
N ASP A 174 -7.11 -15.16 18.62
CA ASP A 174 -7.68 -15.75 19.84
C ASP A 174 -6.60 -16.47 20.69
N THR A 175 -6.02 -15.74 21.64
CA THR A 175 -5.00 -16.23 22.59
C THR A 175 -5.49 -17.40 23.46
N ARG A 176 -6.81 -17.69 23.51
CA ARG A 176 -7.37 -18.80 24.29
C ARG A 176 -6.80 -20.14 23.89
N ILE A 177 -6.47 -20.34 22.62
CA ILE A 177 -5.95 -21.61 22.11
C ILE A 177 -4.53 -21.85 22.64
N VAL A 178 -3.65 -20.85 22.54
CA VAL A 178 -2.29 -20.94 23.09
C VAL A 178 -2.33 -21.07 24.60
N ALA A 179 -3.22 -20.34 25.28
CA ALA A 179 -3.43 -20.47 26.72
C ALA A 179 -3.93 -21.89 27.11
N ALA A 180 -4.82 -22.49 26.31
CA ALA A 180 -5.29 -23.85 26.52
C ALA A 180 -4.18 -24.88 26.32
N LEU A 181 -3.41 -24.79 25.23
CA LEU A 181 -2.24 -25.64 25.00
C LEU A 181 -1.18 -25.48 26.10
N ALA A 182 -0.92 -24.24 26.51
CA ALA A 182 -0.01 -23.95 27.62
C ALA A 182 -0.48 -24.59 28.93
N SER A 183 -1.77 -24.50 29.24
CA SER A 183 -2.35 -25.12 30.44
C SER A 183 -2.16 -26.65 30.45
N LEU A 184 -2.17 -27.27 29.27
CA LEU A 184 -1.94 -28.72 29.11
C LEU A 184 -0.53 -29.13 29.53
N THR A 185 0.46 -28.23 29.44
CA THR A 185 1.83 -28.48 29.91
C THR A 185 1.98 -28.41 31.44
N ALA A 186 1.02 -27.78 32.14
CA ALA A 186 1.00 -27.73 33.60
C ALA A 186 0.41 -29.00 34.23
N VAL A 187 -0.46 -29.73 33.51
CA VAL A 187 -1.10 -30.96 33.99
C VAL A 187 -0.09 -32.02 34.49
N PRO A 188 1.00 -32.33 33.77
CA PRO A 188 2.02 -33.25 34.28
C PRO A 188 2.67 -32.83 35.58
N VAL A 189 2.88 -31.53 35.82
CA VAL A 189 3.47 -31.03 37.07
C VAL A 189 2.54 -31.36 38.24
N VAL A 190 1.23 -31.16 38.05
CA VAL A 190 0.23 -31.49 39.06
C VAL A 190 0.21 -33.00 39.33
N LEU A 191 0.31 -33.82 38.28
CA LEU A 191 0.39 -35.28 38.42
C LEU A 191 1.66 -35.72 39.15
N ASP A 192 2.82 -35.13 38.84
CA ASP A 192 4.08 -35.43 39.50
C ASP A 192 4.04 -35.05 41.00
N ILE A 193 3.41 -33.92 41.36
CA ILE A 193 3.19 -33.53 42.76
C ILE A 193 2.22 -34.48 43.45
N ALA A 194 1.10 -34.82 42.79
CA ALA A 194 0.08 -35.70 43.32
C ALA A 194 0.61 -37.12 43.55
N ALA A 195 1.52 -37.61 42.70
CA ALA A 195 2.16 -38.92 42.82
C ALA A 195 2.98 -39.10 44.11
N TYR A 196 3.38 -38.01 44.80
CA TYR A 196 3.99 -38.11 46.13
C TYR A 196 2.99 -38.38 47.25
N SER A 197 1.72 -38.01 47.06
CA SER A 197 0.69 -38.06 48.10
C SER A 197 -0.36 -39.15 47.85
N ILE A 198 -0.52 -39.60 46.60
CA ILE A 198 -1.54 -40.56 46.18
C ILE A 198 -0.86 -41.90 45.85
N PRO A 199 -1.05 -42.94 46.68
CA PRO A 199 -0.40 -44.24 46.50
C PRO A 199 -0.82 -44.99 45.22
N GLU A 200 -1.97 -44.66 44.62
CA GLU A 200 -2.40 -45.29 43.36
C GLU A 200 -1.65 -44.77 42.12
N LEU A 201 -1.02 -43.59 42.20
CA LEU A 201 -0.21 -43.03 41.11
C LEU A 201 1.21 -43.60 41.18
N VAL A 202 1.72 -44.04 40.04
CA VAL A 202 3.12 -44.47 39.94
C VAL A 202 4.00 -43.22 40.00
N ASN A 203 4.96 -43.20 40.92
CA ASN A 203 5.94 -42.12 41.04
C ASN A 203 6.97 -42.19 39.89
N ILE A 204 6.52 -41.76 38.71
CA ILE A 204 7.29 -41.64 37.46
C ILE A 204 7.10 -40.23 36.91
N ILE A 205 8.00 -39.78 36.04
CA ILE A 205 7.90 -38.46 35.41
C ILE A 205 6.77 -38.46 34.37
N HIS A 206 5.74 -37.63 34.58
CA HIS A 206 4.58 -37.50 33.68
C HIS A 206 4.78 -36.46 32.57
N ALA A 207 5.85 -35.66 32.63
CA ALA A 207 6.16 -34.60 31.67
C ALA A 207 6.13 -34.99 30.17
N PRO A 208 6.46 -36.24 29.73
CA PRO A 208 6.28 -36.64 28.33
C PRO A 208 4.87 -36.44 27.80
N PHE A 209 3.84 -36.59 28.64
CA PHE A 209 2.45 -36.43 28.22
C PHE A 209 2.13 -34.99 27.86
N GLY A 210 2.54 -34.02 28.69
CA GLY A 210 2.24 -32.61 28.44
C GLY A 210 2.99 -32.06 27.23
N VAL A 211 4.28 -32.38 27.09
CA VAL A 211 5.07 -31.92 25.94
C VAL A 211 4.56 -32.54 24.64
N ALA A 212 4.21 -33.82 24.65
CA ALA A 212 3.62 -34.47 23.48
C ALA A 212 2.24 -33.90 23.14
N ALA A 213 1.37 -33.71 24.13
CA ALA A 213 0.03 -33.18 23.90
C ALA A 213 0.08 -31.73 23.39
N PHE A 214 1.01 -30.93 23.90
CA PHE A 214 1.31 -29.60 23.36
C PHE A 214 1.79 -29.69 21.91
N ALA A 215 2.80 -30.52 21.61
CA ALA A 215 3.38 -30.62 20.26
C ALA A 215 2.35 -31.11 19.23
N LEU A 216 1.52 -32.08 19.61
CA LEU A 216 0.41 -32.54 18.80
C LEU A 216 -0.64 -31.44 18.63
N GLY A 217 -1.07 -30.80 19.71
CA GLY A 217 -2.02 -29.70 19.64
C GLY A 217 -1.55 -28.57 18.72
N ALA A 218 -0.31 -28.11 18.91
CA ALA A 218 0.32 -27.10 18.07
C ALA A 218 0.39 -27.53 16.59
N LEU A 219 0.71 -28.80 16.30
CA LEU A 219 0.76 -29.33 14.93
C LEU A 219 -0.63 -29.36 14.27
N PHE A 220 -1.66 -29.79 14.98
CA PHE A 220 -3.01 -29.93 14.42
C PHE A 220 -3.73 -28.59 14.31
N LEU A 221 -3.42 -27.63 15.18
CA LEU A 221 -3.97 -26.27 15.12
C LEU A 221 -3.25 -25.36 14.11
N TYR A 222 -2.06 -25.76 13.62
CA TYR A 222 -1.26 -25.04 12.62
C TYR A 222 -2.00 -24.76 11.30
N GLN A 223 -3.00 -25.55 10.89
CA GLN A 223 -3.63 -25.44 9.57
C GLN A 223 -4.91 -24.59 9.52
N GLU A 224 -5.63 -24.42 10.63
CA GLU A 224 -6.96 -23.78 10.58
C GLU A 224 -6.94 -22.25 10.69
N GLN A 225 -5.83 -21.62 11.12
CA GLN A 225 -5.80 -20.16 11.40
C GLN A 225 -4.56 -19.40 10.89
N PHE A 226 -3.51 -20.07 10.37
CA PHE A 226 -2.17 -19.46 10.21
C PHE A 226 -1.79 -18.99 8.81
N LEU A 227 -2.76 -18.87 7.89
CA LEU A 227 -2.49 -18.47 6.50
C LEU A 227 -2.38 -16.96 6.28
N ALA A 228 -2.72 -16.15 7.27
CA ALA A 228 -2.65 -14.68 7.18
C ALA A 228 -1.23 -14.11 7.32
N ILE A 229 -0.22 -14.93 7.67
CA ILE A 229 1.08 -14.44 8.18
C ILE A 229 2.17 -14.35 7.08
N HIS A 230 1.91 -14.78 5.84
CA HIS A 230 3.00 -15.00 4.89
C HIS A 230 3.34 -13.89 3.88
N PHE A 231 2.75 -12.70 3.94
CA PHE A 231 3.16 -11.63 3.03
C PHE A 231 3.37 -10.28 3.72
N SER A 232 4.59 -9.78 3.55
CA SER A 232 5.08 -8.44 3.84
C SER A 232 4.40 -7.39 2.95
N ALA A 233 3.08 -7.28 3.06
CA ALA A 233 2.40 -6.04 2.71
C ALA A 233 2.63 -5.09 3.89
N ASP A 234 2.97 -3.83 3.62
CA ASP A 234 2.99 -2.83 4.68
C ASP A 234 1.62 -2.84 5.38
N VAL A 235 1.57 -2.53 6.68
CA VAL A 235 0.37 -2.61 7.53
C VAL A 235 -0.83 -1.83 6.94
N ASP A 236 -0.56 -0.92 5.99
CA ASP A 236 -1.54 -0.06 5.33
C ASP A 236 -2.07 -0.58 3.98
N ASP A 237 -1.43 -1.58 3.35
CA ASP A 237 -1.86 -2.10 2.04
C ASP A 237 -3.07 -3.03 2.17
N ALA A 238 -4.04 -2.89 1.26
CA ALA A 238 -5.23 -3.74 1.22
C ALA A 238 -4.94 -5.05 0.48
N VAL A 239 -5.29 -6.19 1.08
CA VAL A 239 -4.99 -7.51 0.54
C VAL A 239 -6.24 -8.38 0.50
N VAL A 240 -6.47 -9.02 -0.65
CA VAL A 240 -7.53 -10.01 -0.88
C VAL A 240 -6.91 -11.32 -1.34
N PHE A 241 -7.28 -12.42 -0.68
CA PHE A 241 -6.83 -13.77 -0.99
C PHE A 241 -7.89 -14.53 -1.77
N LEU A 242 -7.47 -15.13 -2.87
CA LEU A 242 -8.27 -15.95 -3.75
C LEU A 242 -7.80 -17.40 -3.72
N ASP A 243 -8.73 -18.34 -3.86
CA ASP A 243 -8.41 -19.74 -4.16
C ASP A 243 -8.11 -19.96 -5.66
N ASP A 244 -7.82 -21.20 -6.02
CA ASP A 244 -7.51 -21.64 -7.38
C ASP A 244 -8.61 -21.28 -8.39
N ASP A 245 -9.86 -21.28 -7.94
CA ASP A 245 -11.06 -20.99 -8.72
C ASP A 245 -11.48 -19.51 -8.62
N ASP A 246 -10.56 -18.60 -8.27
CA ASP A 246 -10.80 -17.15 -8.18
C ASP A 246 -11.87 -16.75 -7.15
N ARG A 247 -12.09 -17.57 -6.11
CA ARG A 247 -13.03 -17.25 -5.04
C ARG A 247 -12.35 -16.59 -3.87
N ILE A 248 -13.02 -15.59 -3.30
CA ILE A 248 -12.53 -14.84 -2.15
C ILE A 248 -12.50 -15.77 -0.95
N ARG A 249 -11.28 -16.13 -0.54
CA ARG A 249 -11.04 -16.98 0.63
C ARG A 249 -10.93 -16.13 1.90
N ASP A 250 -10.17 -15.04 1.83
CA ASP A 250 -9.97 -14.14 2.96
C ASP A 250 -9.51 -12.74 2.51
N PHE A 251 -9.47 -11.78 3.42
CA PHE A 251 -8.99 -10.41 3.20
C PHE A 251 -8.67 -9.72 4.52
N ASN A 252 -7.85 -8.67 4.47
CA ASN A 252 -7.55 -7.84 5.65
C ASN A 252 -8.56 -6.68 5.81
N ASP A 253 -8.55 -6.04 6.98
CA ASP A 253 -9.47 -4.92 7.29
C ASP A 253 -9.30 -3.73 6.34
N ALA A 254 -8.09 -3.52 5.82
CA ALA A 254 -7.84 -2.48 4.84
C ALA A 254 -8.62 -2.74 3.54
N ALA A 255 -8.63 -3.97 3.04
CA ALA A 255 -9.41 -4.35 1.88
C ALA A 255 -10.92 -4.24 2.12
N ALA A 256 -11.41 -4.61 3.30
CA ALA A 256 -12.84 -4.49 3.65
C ALA A 256 -13.34 -3.03 3.63
N ARG A 257 -12.48 -2.06 4.00
CA ARG A 257 -12.80 -0.62 3.93
C ARG A 257 -12.81 -0.06 2.51
N ILE A 258 -11.97 -0.60 1.63
CA ILE A 258 -11.79 -0.10 0.25
C ILE A 258 -12.81 -0.70 -0.71
N VAL A 259 -13.10 -1.99 -0.57
CA VAL A 259 -13.91 -2.75 -1.52
C VAL A 259 -15.35 -2.86 -0.99
N PRO A 260 -16.34 -2.22 -1.65
CA PRO A 260 -17.72 -2.25 -1.19
C PRO A 260 -18.30 -3.67 -1.19
N GLY A 261 -18.89 -4.09 -0.07
CA GLY A 261 -19.56 -5.39 0.04
C GLY A 261 -18.62 -6.60 0.14
N LEU A 262 -17.30 -6.38 0.30
CA LEU A 262 -16.33 -7.46 0.41
C LEU A 262 -16.57 -8.38 1.61
N GLU A 263 -17.08 -7.82 2.71
CA GLU A 263 -17.40 -8.57 3.94
C GLU A 263 -18.40 -9.71 3.71
N ASP A 264 -19.39 -9.48 2.85
CA ASP A 264 -20.44 -10.45 2.51
C ASP A 264 -20.03 -11.39 1.37
N ALA A 265 -18.93 -11.09 0.66
CA ALA A 265 -18.51 -11.80 -0.56
C ALA A 265 -17.58 -13.00 -0.30
N ARG A 266 -17.38 -13.42 0.97
CA ARG A 266 -16.54 -14.59 1.30
C ARG A 266 -17.10 -15.86 0.65
N GLY A 267 -16.25 -16.57 -0.09
CA GLY A 267 -16.58 -17.76 -0.87
C GLY A 267 -17.21 -17.49 -2.25
N GLU A 268 -17.51 -16.22 -2.56
CA GLU A 268 -17.94 -15.82 -3.89
C GLU A 268 -16.77 -15.67 -4.85
N HIS A 269 -17.06 -15.80 -6.14
CA HIS A 269 -16.06 -15.57 -7.19
C HIS A 269 -15.78 -14.07 -7.31
N VAL A 270 -14.51 -13.68 -7.41
CA VAL A 270 -14.09 -12.27 -7.42
C VAL A 270 -14.71 -11.46 -8.58
N GLU A 271 -15.03 -12.10 -9.71
CA GLU A 271 -15.80 -11.48 -10.82
C GLU A 271 -17.19 -10.96 -10.42
N ARG A 272 -17.74 -11.36 -9.26
CA ARG A 272 -19.01 -10.82 -8.76
C ARG A 272 -18.85 -9.56 -7.92
N VAL A 273 -17.61 -9.20 -7.58
CA VAL A 273 -17.31 -8.07 -6.70
C VAL A 273 -16.71 -6.96 -7.56
N GLU A 274 -17.52 -5.95 -7.86
CA GLU A 274 -17.06 -4.75 -8.55
C GLU A 274 -16.36 -3.80 -7.56
N PRO A 275 -15.24 -3.16 -7.93
CA PRO A 275 -14.55 -3.22 -9.23
C PRO A 275 -13.48 -4.33 -9.34
N LEU A 276 -13.34 -5.21 -8.35
CA LEU A 276 -12.31 -6.27 -8.34
C LEU A 276 -12.43 -7.26 -9.51
N ALA A 277 -13.61 -7.38 -10.14
CA ALA A 277 -13.82 -8.23 -11.30
C ALA A 277 -12.79 -7.96 -12.43
N ASP A 278 -12.44 -6.68 -12.63
CA ASP A 278 -11.49 -6.26 -13.66
C ASP A 278 -10.02 -6.56 -13.30
N ALA A 279 -9.73 -6.95 -12.05
CA ALA A 279 -8.38 -7.28 -11.60
C ALA A 279 -7.84 -8.58 -12.21
N LEU A 280 -8.70 -9.45 -12.74
CA LEU A 280 -8.29 -10.75 -13.29
C LEU A 280 -7.67 -10.65 -14.69
N GLY A 281 -7.94 -9.57 -15.42
CA GLY A 281 -7.52 -9.41 -16.81
C GLY A 281 -6.01 -9.18 -17.00
N ALA A 282 -5.29 -8.72 -15.96
CA ALA A 282 -3.88 -8.38 -16.03
C ALA A 282 -3.15 -8.62 -14.70
N GLU A 283 -1.82 -8.79 -14.75
CA GLU A 283 -0.99 -8.88 -13.53
C GLU A 283 -1.01 -7.58 -12.71
N ARG A 284 -1.12 -6.44 -13.38
CA ARG A 284 -1.19 -5.11 -12.75
C ARG A 284 -2.23 -4.28 -13.49
N THR A 285 -3.18 -3.73 -12.75
CA THR A 285 -4.20 -2.85 -13.30
C THR A 285 -4.53 -1.74 -12.32
N VAL A 286 -4.93 -0.57 -12.83
CA VAL A 286 -5.41 0.54 -11.98
C VAL A 286 -6.93 0.51 -12.02
N LEU A 287 -7.55 0.41 -10.85
CA LEU A 287 -9.00 0.36 -10.69
C LEU A 287 -9.49 1.54 -9.86
N ASP A 288 -10.71 1.98 -10.15
CA ASP A 288 -11.35 3.12 -9.52
C ASP A 288 -12.32 2.64 -8.45
N PHE A 289 -12.06 2.99 -7.20
CA PHE A 289 -12.89 2.66 -6.05
C PHE A 289 -13.60 3.90 -5.53
N ARG A 290 -14.89 3.77 -5.22
CA ARG A 290 -15.70 4.86 -4.63
C ARG A 290 -15.75 4.69 -3.12
N ILE A 291 -15.05 5.56 -2.38
CA ILE A 291 -14.91 5.52 -0.93
C ILE A 291 -15.36 6.89 -0.39
N ASP A 292 -16.30 6.93 0.56
CA ASP A 292 -16.80 8.16 1.19
C ASP A 292 -17.20 9.28 0.20
N ALA A 293 -17.83 8.90 -0.91
CA ALA A 293 -18.22 9.76 -2.04
C ALA A 293 -17.07 10.33 -2.91
N GLU A 294 -15.81 9.98 -2.63
CA GLU A 294 -14.65 10.31 -3.46
C GLU A 294 -14.24 9.11 -4.32
N THR A 295 -13.79 9.36 -5.56
CA THR A 295 -13.15 8.33 -6.39
C THR A 295 -11.65 8.30 -6.08
N ARG A 296 -11.16 7.13 -5.68
CA ARG A 296 -9.75 6.83 -5.44
C ARG A 296 -9.23 5.81 -6.43
N HIS A 297 -7.97 5.93 -6.79
CA HIS A 297 -7.30 5.07 -7.77
C HIS A 297 -6.38 4.11 -7.05
N PHE A 298 -6.59 2.81 -7.23
CA PHE A 298 -5.76 1.77 -6.63
C PHE A 298 -5.07 0.95 -7.71
N LEU A 299 -3.76 0.78 -7.55
CA LEU A 299 -2.99 -0.18 -8.33
C LEU A 299 -3.22 -1.57 -7.72
N VAL A 300 -3.93 -2.42 -8.44
CA VAL A 300 -4.13 -3.81 -8.06
C VAL A 300 -3.06 -4.66 -8.71
N THR A 301 -2.20 -5.26 -7.89
CA THR A 301 -1.17 -6.20 -8.33
C THR A 301 -1.59 -7.62 -7.95
N ARG A 302 -1.65 -8.50 -8.93
CA ARG A 302 -1.87 -9.93 -8.75
C ARG A 302 -0.54 -10.64 -8.52
N SER A 303 -0.49 -11.48 -7.50
CA SER A 303 0.64 -12.36 -7.22
C SER A 303 0.15 -13.76 -6.97
N ASP A 304 0.64 -14.72 -7.73
CA ASP A 304 0.30 -16.13 -7.57
C ASP A 304 1.16 -16.74 -6.47
N PHE A 305 0.58 -17.61 -5.65
CA PHE A 305 1.30 -18.33 -4.60
C PHE A 305 0.78 -19.77 -4.50
N SER A 306 1.67 -20.71 -4.19
CA SER A 306 1.29 -22.13 -4.10
C SER A 306 1.04 -22.50 -2.63
N LEU A 307 -0.14 -23.03 -2.31
CA LEU A 307 -0.58 -23.48 -0.98
C LEU A 307 -0.36 -24.98 -0.81
N GLY A 308 0.78 -25.50 -1.27
CA GLY A 308 1.11 -26.92 -1.18
C GLY A 308 0.00 -27.83 -1.75
N PRO A 309 -0.47 -28.86 -1.01
CA PRO A 309 -1.48 -29.80 -1.51
C PRO A 309 -2.90 -29.21 -1.62
N THR A 310 -3.12 -27.98 -1.15
CA THR A 310 -4.43 -27.32 -1.10
C THR A 310 -4.78 -26.51 -2.35
N GLY A 311 -3.83 -26.38 -3.28
CA GLY A 311 -4.04 -25.65 -4.54
C GLY A 311 -3.06 -24.49 -4.78
N ASP A 312 -3.13 -23.89 -5.96
CA ASP A 312 -2.44 -22.64 -6.30
C ASP A 312 -3.39 -21.44 -6.06
N GLY A 313 -3.08 -20.63 -5.05
CA GLY A 313 -3.87 -19.45 -4.69
C GLY A 313 -3.36 -18.17 -5.37
N ARG A 314 -4.19 -17.12 -5.31
CA ARG A 314 -3.84 -15.80 -5.86
C ARG A 314 -4.07 -14.71 -4.84
N MET A 315 -3.18 -13.73 -4.80
CA MET A 315 -3.26 -12.60 -3.90
C MET A 315 -3.43 -11.33 -4.74
N LEU A 316 -4.40 -10.50 -4.37
CA LEU A 316 -4.58 -9.16 -4.92
C LEU A 316 -4.12 -8.16 -3.85
N VAL A 317 -3.11 -7.36 -4.19
CA VAL A 317 -2.63 -6.26 -3.35
C VAL A 317 -3.08 -4.96 -3.98
N LEU A 318 -3.79 -4.13 -3.20
CA LEU A 318 -4.33 -2.84 -3.61
C LEU A 318 -3.50 -1.73 -2.94
N THR A 319 -2.74 -0.99 -3.76
CA THR A 319 -1.95 0.16 -3.30
C THR A 319 -2.60 1.45 -3.78
N ASP A 320 -2.83 2.40 -2.87
CA ASP A 320 -3.41 3.71 -3.20
C ASP A 320 -2.42 4.53 -4.06
N VAL A 321 -2.80 4.78 -5.31
CA VAL A 321 -2.04 5.58 -6.27
C VAL A 321 -2.80 6.85 -6.67
N THR A 322 -3.82 7.24 -5.91
CA THR A 322 -4.71 8.37 -6.21
C THR A 322 -3.93 9.66 -6.49
N ARG A 323 -2.97 9.99 -5.64
CA ARG A 323 -2.13 11.20 -5.80
C ARG A 323 -1.32 11.15 -7.10
N ILE A 324 -0.69 10.01 -7.37
CA ILE A 324 0.19 9.83 -8.54
C ILE A 324 -0.63 9.87 -9.83
N GLU A 325 -1.78 9.21 -9.86
CA GLU A 325 -2.65 9.20 -11.05
C GLU A 325 -3.29 10.57 -11.30
N ARG A 326 -3.68 11.33 -10.25
CA ARG A 326 -4.14 12.72 -10.41
C ARG A 326 -3.07 13.61 -11.05
N GLN A 327 -1.84 13.57 -10.52
CA GLN A 327 -0.71 14.32 -11.08
C GLN A 327 -0.39 13.90 -12.51
N ARG A 328 -0.41 12.60 -12.81
CA ARG A 328 -0.17 12.08 -14.16
C ARG A 328 -1.21 12.58 -15.15
N ARG A 329 -2.50 12.58 -14.78
CA ARG A 329 -3.61 13.06 -15.62
C ARG A 329 -3.51 14.56 -15.86
N GLU A 330 -3.11 15.33 -14.84
CA GLU A 330 -2.88 16.77 -14.95
C GLU A 330 -1.70 17.09 -15.88
N LEU A 331 -0.56 16.44 -15.67
CA LEU A 331 0.61 16.61 -16.54
C LEU A 331 0.30 16.22 -17.99
N LYS A 332 -0.48 15.14 -18.19
CA LYS A 332 -0.93 14.75 -19.53
C LYS A 332 -1.81 15.83 -20.16
N ARG A 333 -2.78 16.38 -19.42
CA ARG A 333 -3.61 17.49 -19.90
C ARG A 333 -2.77 18.71 -20.30
N HIS A 334 -1.76 19.06 -19.52
CA HIS A 334 -0.85 20.17 -19.85
C HIS A 334 -0.06 19.88 -21.13
N ASN A 335 0.46 18.66 -21.27
CA ASN A 335 1.23 18.27 -22.44
C ASN A 335 0.38 18.24 -23.73
N ASP A 336 -0.83 17.68 -23.65
CA ASP A 336 -1.77 17.63 -24.78
C ASP A 336 -2.13 19.06 -25.24
N GLN A 337 -2.33 20.00 -24.30
CA GLN A 337 -2.58 21.42 -24.60
C GLN A 337 -1.39 22.12 -25.27
N LEU A 338 -0.16 21.85 -24.83
CA LEU A 338 1.05 22.38 -25.48
C LEU A 338 1.21 21.84 -26.90
N GLU A 339 0.84 20.59 -27.14
CA GLU A 339 0.88 19.98 -28.46
C GLU A 339 -0.14 20.63 -29.41
N GLU A 340 -1.37 20.87 -28.96
CA GLU A 340 -2.41 21.61 -29.70
C GLU A 340 -1.94 23.03 -30.06
N LEU A 341 -1.38 23.76 -29.08
CA LEU A 341 -0.81 25.10 -29.30
C LEU A 341 0.29 25.06 -30.38
N ALA A 342 1.24 24.12 -30.27
CA ALA A 342 2.35 24.00 -31.21
C ALA A 342 1.89 23.62 -32.63
N VAL A 343 0.81 22.85 -32.75
CA VAL A 343 0.17 22.54 -34.04
C VAL A 343 -0.44 23.80 -34.65
N GLY A 344 -1.27 24.53 -33.91
CA GLY A 344 -1.91 25.77 -34.37
C GLY A 344 -0.90 26.81 -34.87
N ILE A 345 0.13 27.10 -34.07
CA ILE A 345 1.18 28.06 -34.43
C ILE A 345 1.90 27.66 -35.73
N ARG A 346 2.22 26.37 -35.88
CA ARG A 346 2.90 25.89 -37.09
C ARG A 346 2.03 26.06 -38.33
N HIS A 347 0.72 25.80 -38.22
CA HIS A 347 -0.21 26.02 -39.32
C HIS A 347 -0.25 27.50 -39.71
N GLU A 348 -0.34 28.39 -38.72
CA GLU A 348 -0.46 29.82 -38.97
C GLU A 348 0.83 30.45 -39.53
N LEU A 349 1.99 30.10 -38.99
CA LEU A 349 3.28 30.54 -39.55
C LEU A 349 3.46 30.05 -40.99
N ARG A 350 3.01 28.84 -41.30
CA ARG A 350 3.05 28.31 -42.66
C ARG A 350 2.10 29.08 -43.59
N ASN A 351 0.88 29.34 -43.14
CA ASN A 351 -0.13 30.07 -43.93
C ASN A 351 0.32 31.50 -44.21
N THR A 352 0.77 32.22 -43.19
CA THR A 352 1.31 33.59 -43.33
C THR A 352 2.54 33.63 -44.25
N LEU A 353 3.47 32.68 -44.13
CA LEU A 353 4.60 32.56 -45.07
C LEU A 353 4.14 32.34 -46.51
N GLN A 354 3.14 31.49 -46.73
CA GLN A 354 2.59 31.22 -48.07
C GLN A 354 1.93 32.47 -48.66
N ILE A 355 1.17 33.23 -47.87
CA ILE A 355 0.53 34.48 -48.29
C ILE A 355 1.58 35.53 -48.65
N VAL A 356 2.62 35.71 -47.82
CA VAL A 356 3.72 36.65 -48.10
C VAL A 356 4.42 36.27 -49.39
N ALA A 357 4.80 34.99 -49.55
CA ALA A 357 5.47 34.51 -50.75
C ALA A 357 4.62 34.75 -52.02
N GLY A 358 3.33 34.39 -51.98
CA GLY A 358 2.42 34.58 -53.11
C GLY A 358 2.21 36.05 -53.48
N ASN A 359 2.12 36.95 -52.50
CA ASN A 359 1.99 38.38 -52.74
C ASN A 359 3.29 39.01 -53.27
N VAL A 360 4.46 38.56 -52.81
CA VAL A 360 5.75 38.99 -53.37
C VAL A 360 5.89 38.54 -54.83
N GLU A 361 5.51 37.30 -55.15
CA GLU A 361 5.48 36.81 -56.54
C GLU A 361 4.50 37.61 -57.41
N ALA A 362 3.28 37.89 -56.91
CA ALA A 362 2.31 38.71 -57.62
C ALA A 362 2.85 40.13 -57.88
N ALA A 363 3.49 40.75 -56.88
CA ALA A 363 4.10 42.06 -57.03
C ALA A 363 5.16 42.06 -58.14
N GLN A 364 6.03 41.04 -58.20
CA GLN A 364 7.03 40.89 -59.26
C GLN A 364 6.40 40.77 -60.66
N GLN A 365 5.26 40.09 -60.79
CA GLN A 365 4.56 39.93 -62.07
C GLN A 365 3.86 41.22 -62.54
N TYR A 366 3.34 42.03 -61.60
CA TYR A 366 2.58 43.23 -61.91
C TYR A 366 3.42 44.51 -61.97
N VAL A 367 4.64 44.54 -61.42
CA VAL A 367 5.44 45.77 -61.26
C VAL A 367 5.61 46.60 -62.55
N GLU A 368 5.70 45.95 -63.71
CA GLU A 368 5.83 46.62 -65.01
C GLU A 368 4.48 46.90 -65.71
N ARG A 369 3.42 46.16 -65.36
CA ARG A 369 2.14 46.14 -66.10
C ARG A 369 1.01 46.87 -65.38
N ASP A 370 0.99 46.77 -64.05
CA ASP A 370 0.02 47.37 -63.16
C ASP A 370 0.71 47.70 -61.81
N PRO A 371 1.37 48.87 -61.73
CA PRO A 371 2.08 49.30 -60.53
C PRO A 371 1.17 49.42 -59.29
N GLU A 372 -0.12 49.69 -59.46
CA GLU A 372 -1.09 49.77 -58.35
C GLU A 372 -1.41 48.38 -57.81
N ALA A 373 -1.59 47.37 -58.67
CA ALA A 373 -1.72 45.97 -58.23
C ALA A 373 -0.45 45.46 -57.54
N ALA A 374 0.73 45.82 -58.05
CA ALA A 374 2.00 45.45 -57.42
C ALA A 374 2.16 46.10 -56.03
N SER A 375 1.80 47.39 -55.90
CA SER A 375 1.81 48.10 -54.62
C SER A 375 0.85 47.48 -53.60
N ARG A 376 -0.37 47.12 -54.02
CA ARG A 376 -1.34 46.41 -53.17
C ARG A 376 -0.81 45.06 -52.71
N ALA A 377 -0.22 44.27 -53.60
CA ALA A 377 0.37 42.99 -53.23
C ALA A 377 1.53 43.15 -52.23
N LEU A 378 2.42 44.13 -52.44
CA LEU A 378 3.48 44.44 -51.47
C LEU A 378 2.94 44.90 -50.11
N SER A 379 1.87 45.71 -50.11
CA SER A 379 1.19 46.12 -48.87
C SER A 379 0.64 44.92 -48.12
N THR A 380 -0.06 44.00 -48.80
CA THR A 380 -0.57 42.77 -48.19
C THR A 380 0.56 41.91 -47.64
N ALA A 381 1.68 41.78 -48.38
CA ALA A 381 2.86 41.07 -47.90
C ALA A 381 3.47 41.72 -46.64
N ALA A 382 3.55 43.05 -46.60
CA ALA A 382 4.06 43.79 -45.44
C ALA A 382 3.18 43.58 -44.20
N THR A 383 1.87 43.77 -44.32
CA THR A 383 0.91 43.56 -43.22
C THR A 383 0.91 42.11 -42.75
N THR A 384 0.99 41.14 -43.66
CA THR A 384 1.08 39.72 -43.29
C THR A 384 2.42 39.39 -42.60
N SER A 385 3.50 40.07 -42.94
CA SER A 385 4.81 39.90 -42.28
C SER A 385 4.83 40.51 -40.87
N GLU A 386 4.09 41.60 -40.65
CA GLU A 386 3.89 42.18 -39.32
C GLU A 386 3.11 41.21 -38.43
N ARG A 387 2.00 40.65 -38.93
CA ARG A 387 1.25 39.60 -38.24
C ARG A 387 2.12 38.41 -37.81
N MET A 388 3.08 38.01 -38.66
CA MET A 388 4.01 36.94 -38.31
C MET A 388 4.94 37.30 -37.15
N ARG A 389 5.36 38.56 -37.02
CA ARG A 389 6.15 39.02 -35.87
C ARG A 389 5.30 38.98 -34.61
N ASP A 390 4.07 39.47 -34.67
CA ASP A 390 3.15 39.47 -33.53
C ASP A 390 2.93 38.04 -33.00
N ILE A 391 2.74 37.06 -33.89
CA ILE A 391 2.63 35.64 -33.51
C ILE A 391 3.89 35.12 -32.81
N VAL A 392 5.08 35.54 -33.26
CA VAL A 392 6.37 35.11 -32.66
C VAL A 392 6.61 35.79 -31.31
N ASP A 393 6.25 37.06 -31.18
CA ASP A 393 6.34 37.82 -29.94
C ASP A 393 5.36 37.23 -28.90
N ASP A 394 4.15 36.87 -29.30
CA ASP A 394 3.17 36.19 -28.45
C ASP A 394 3.64 34.79 -28.02
N LEU A 395 4.32 34.03 -28.89
CA LEU A 395 4.92 32.75 -28.50
C LEU A 395 6.04 32.94 -27.46
N SER A 396 6.83 34.00 -27.60
CA SER A 396 7.89 34.32 -26.64
C SER A 396 7.29 34.69 -25.27
N MET A 397 6.20 35.47 -25.30
CA MET A 397 5.39 35.83 -24.14
C MET A 397 4.80 34.58 -23.46
N LEU A 398 4.20 33.67 -24.22
CA LEU A 398 3.66 32.41 -23.69
C LEU A 398 4.75 31.50 -23.11
N ALA A 399 5.95 31.46 -23.69
CA ALA A 399 7.07 30.71 -23.14
C ALA A 399 7.52 31.29 -21.79
N GLU A 400 7.57 32.62 -21.67
CA GLU A 400 7.90 33.34 -20.44
C GLU A 400 6.87 33.09 -19.33
N TYR A 401 5.58 33.00 -19.68
CA TYR A 401 4.50 32.76 -18.72
C TYR A 401 4.02 31.30 -18.62
N SER A 402 4.68 30.35 -19.30
CA SER A 402 4.31 28.92 -19.30
C SER A 402 4.52 28.20 -17.96
N GLN A 403 5.26 28.82 -17.04
CA GLN A 403 5.45 28.30 -15.69
C GLN A 403 4.26 28.70 -14.81
N SER A 404 3.75 27.74 -14.03
CA SER A 404 2.76 28.00 -12.99
C SER A 404 3.22 29.14 -12.09
N VAL A 405 2.31 30.05 -11.75
CA VAL A 405 2.62 31.15 -10.83
C VAL A 405 3.04 30.58 -9.48
N GLU A 406 4.29 30.82 -9.08
CA GLU A 406 4.83 30.30 -7.80
C GLU A 406 4.42 31.19 -6.62
N GLU A 407 4.18 32.48 -6.85
CA GLU A 407 3.82 33.48 -5.84
C GLU A 407 2.68 34.38 -6.36
N THR A 408 1.56 34.43 -5.63
CA THR A 408 0.46 35.38 -5.86
C THR A 408 0.42 36.38 -4.71
N GLU A 409 0.04 37.61 -5.00
CA GLU A 409 -0.16 38.64 -3.99
C GLU A 409 -1.56 39.27 -4.15
N PRO A 410 -2.10 39.95 -3.13
CA PRO A 410 -3.32 40.74 -3.27
C PRO A 410 -3.10 41.92 -4.24
N VAL A 411 -3.69 41.83 -5.43
CA VAL A 411 -3.59 42.85 -6.48
C VAL A 411 -4.89 43.64 -6.60
N GLU A 412 -4.80 44.97 -6.69
CA GLU A 412 -5.95 45.86 -6.85
C GLU A 412 -6.40 45.88 -8.33
N LEU A 413 -7.61 45.37 -8.59
CA LEU A 413 -8.11 45.12 -9.94
C LEU A 413 -8.22 46.41 -10.77
N ARG A 414 -8.55 47.54 -10.14
CA ARG A 414 -8.72 48.81 -10.85
C ARG A 414 -7.42 49.35 -11.42
N GLY A 415 -6.35 49.38 -10.63
CA GLY A 415 -5.05 49.84 -11.06
C GLY A 415 -4.55 49.04 -12.25
N VAL A 416 -4.63 47.71 -12.17
CA VAL A 416 -4.16 46.83 -13.25
C VAL A 416 -5.03 46.92 -14.50
N ALA A 417 -6.36 47.00 -14.35
CA ALA A 417 -7.27 47.20 -15.49
C ALA A 417 -7.03 48.54 -16.20
N GLU A 418 -6.71 49.60 -15.45
CA GLU A 418 -6.40 50.91 -16.02
C GLU A 418 -5.07 50.90 -16.79
N THR A 419 -4.03 50.25 -16.25
CA THR A 419 -2.75 50.05 -16.94
C THR A 419 -2.92 49.23 -18.22
N ALA A 420 -3.64 48.11 -18.15
CA ALA A 420 -3.93 47.26 -19.30
C ALA A 420 -4.72 48.00 -20.39
N ARG A 421 -5.68 48.86 -20.01
CA ARG A 421 -6.46 49.71 -20.93
C ARG A 421 -5.57 50.72 -21.65
N GLN A 422 -4.64 51.37 -20.95
CA GLN A 422 -3.72 52.36 -21.53
C GLN A 422 -2.81 51.77 -22.62
N ARG A 423 -2.58 50.44 -22.59
CA ARG A 423 -1.79 49.72 -23.59
C ARG A 423 -2.57 49.41 -24.87
N VAL A 424 -3.89 49.50 -24.86
CA VAL A 424 -4.71 49.31 -26.06
C VAL A 424 -4.91 50.67 -26.72
N ASP A 425 -4.57 50.79 -28.02
CA ASP A 425 -4.77 52.00 -28.82
C ASP A 425 -6.26 52.14 -29.25
N ALA A 426 -7.17 52.01 -28.27
CA ALA A 426 -8.61 52.02 -28.46
C ALA A 426 -9.23 53.20 -27.70
N ASP A 427 -9.13 54.39 -28.29
CA ASP A 427 -9.69 55.66 -27.76
C ASP A 427 -11.21 55.60 -27.48
N GLY A 428 -11.92 54.57 -27.96
CA GLY A 428 -13.37 54.40 -27.84
C GLY A 428 -13.86 53.31 -26.87
N LEU A 429 -12.98 52.47 -26.31
CA LEU A 429 -13.40 51.32 -25.49
C LEU A 429 -13.65 51.75 -24.03
N ASP A 430 -14.90 51.72 -23.56
CA ASP A 430 -15.23 52.03 -22.16
C ASP A 430 -15.11 50.79 -21.25
N VAL A 431 -14.14 50.80 -20.33
CA VAL A 431 -13.94 49.71 -19.36
C VAL A 431 -14.60 50.05 -18.03
N GLN A 432 -15.55 49.22 -17.60
CA GLN A 432 -16.27 49.32 -16.34
C GLN A 432 -15.87 48.18 -15.40
N LEU A 433 -15.78 48.46 -14.10
CA LEU A 433 -15.38 47.48 -13.09
C LEU A 433 -16.47 47.36 -12.02
N GLU A 434 -16.92 46.13 -11.77
CA GLU A 434 -17.95 45.81 -10.79
C GLU A 434 -17.48 44.73 -9.80
N GLY A 435 -18.14 44.66 -8.63
CA GLY A 435 -17.84 43.66 -7.61
C GLY A 435 -16.68 44.03 -6.68
N GLU A 436 -15.90 43.01 -6.31
CA GLU A 436 -14.77 43.13 -5.38
C GLU A 436 -13.58 43.90 -5.99
N SER A 437 -12.72 44.47 -5.14
CA SER A 437 -11.66 45.39 -5.59
C SER A 437 -10.28 44.74 -5.76
N ALA A 438 -10.07 43.54 -5.22
CA ALA A 438 -8.76 42.90 -5.24
C ALA A 438 -8.88 41.39 -5.36
N LEU A 439 -7.86 40.74 -5.91
CA LEU A 439 -7.76 39.28 -6.03
C LEU A 439 -6.30 38.83 -5.82
N GLU A 440 -6.10 37.58 -5.44
CA GLU A 440 -4.78 36.95 -5.40
C GLU A 440 -4.28 36.65 -6.82
N ALA A 441 -3.24 37.37 -7.26
CA ALA A 441 -2.65 37.18 -8.59
C ALA A 441 -1.18 37.64 -8.61
N ASP A 442 -0.43 37.16 -9.60
CA ASP A 442 0.73 37.86 -10.15
C ASP A 442 0.25 39.10 -10.94
N GLU A 443 0.68 40.29 -10.53
CA GLU A 443 0.25 41.58 -11.10
C GLU A 443 0.57 41.69 -12.60
N SER A 444 1.76 41.26 -13.02
CA SER A 444 2.22 41.41 -14.41
C SER A 444 1.44 40.50 -15.37
N ARG A 445 1.14 39.28 -14.92
CA ARG A 445 0.34 38.31 -15.68
C ARG A 445 -1.13 38.69 -15.71
N LEU A 446 -1.66 39.24 -14.62
CA LEU A 446 -3.02 39.78 -14.60
C LEU A 446 -3.15 40.97 -15.56
N GLU A 447 -2.18 41.89 -15.58
CA GLU A 447 -2.14 43.00 -16.54
C GLU A 447 -2.19 42.48 -17.98
N GLU A 448 -1.35 41.50 -18.31
CA GLU A 448 -1.33 40.92 -19.66
C GLU A 448 -2.64 40.21 -19.98
N LEU A 449 -3.24 39.47 -19.03
CA LEU A 449 -4.54 38.81 -19.23
C LEU A 449 -5.64 39.83 -19.55
N LEU A 450 -5.72 40.92 -18.79
CA LEU A 450 -6.68 42.02 -19.04
C LEU A 450 -6.41 42.70 -20.38
N HIS A 451 -5.13 42.94 -20.71
CA HIS A 451 -4.74 43.52 -21.98
C HIS A 451 -5.22 42.67 -23.16
N ARG A 452 -5.06 41.33 -23.08
CA ARG A 452 -5.57 40.41 -24.11
C ARG A 452 -7.09 40.42 -24.21
N ALA A 453 -7.81 40.49 -23.09
CA ALA A 453 -9.27 40.63 -23.10
C ALA A 453 -9.71 41.93 -23.81
N PHE A 454 -9.02 43.05 -23.56
CA PHE A 454 -9.35 44.34 -24.16
C PHE A 454 -8.99 44.41 -25.65
N VAL A 455 -7.85 43.84 -26.07
CA VAL A 455 -7.51 43.69 -27.49
C VAL A 455 -8.56 42.87 -28.23
N PHE A 456 -9.04 41.79 -27.61
CA PHE A 456 -10.14 41.01 -28.17
C PHE A 456 -11.43 41.82 -28.27
N ALA A 457 -11.80 42.57 -27.22
CA ALA A 457 -13.01 43.38 -27.21
C ALA A 457 -12.99 44.48 -28.30
N ASP A 458 -11.87 45.17 -28.48
CA ASP A 458 -11.70 46.15 -29.56
C ASP A 458 -11.89 45.51 -30.94
N ALA A 459 -11.35 44.30 -31.13
CA ALA A 459 -11.39 43.61 -32.40
C ALA A 459 -12.76 43.04 -32.80
N ILE A 460 -13.71 42.96 -31.87
CA ILE A 460 -15.12 42.66 -32.13
C ILE A 460 -15.99 43.93 -32.17
N ASP A 461 -15.36 45.09 -32.36
CA ASP A 461 -16.00 46.42 -32.40
C ASP A 461 -16.83 46.73 -31.13
N SER A 462 -16.39 46.21 -29.98
CA SER A 462 -17.04 46.48 -28.69
C SER A 462 -16.84 47.95 -28.29
N SER A 463 -17.91 48.59 -27.81
CA SER A 463 -17.85 49.96 -27.28
C SER A 463 -17.67 50.00 -25.77
N SER A 464 -18.01 48.92 -25.07
CA SER A 464 -17.78 48.78 -23.64
C SER A 464 -17.39 47.37 -23.23
N VAL A 465 -16.58 47.26 -22.18
CA VAL A 465 -16.25 46.00 -21.51
C VAL A 465 -16.51 46.15 -20.02
N THR A 466 -17.33 45.28 -19.45
CA THR A 466 -17.52 45.17 -18.00
C THR A 466 -16.66 44.03 -17.48
N VAL A 467 -15.83 44.31 -16.48
CA VAL A 467 -15.06 43.30 -15.75
C VAL A 467 -15.62 43.21 -14.33
N THR A 468 -16.19 42.06 -13.98
CA THR A 468 -16.85 41.83 -12.69
C THR A 468 -16.08 40.80 -11.90
N LEU A 469 -15.76 41.11 -10.64
CA LEU A 469 -15.16 40.15 -9.70
C LEU A 469 -16.18 39.80 -8.62
N GLU A 470 -16.77 38.61 -8.70
CA GLU A 470 -17.82 38.16 -7.77
C GLU A 470 -17.80 36.63 -7.63
N ASP A 471 -18.16 36.11 -6.45
CA ASP A 471 -18.35 34.68 -6.19
C ASP A 471 -17.18 33.75 -6.59
N GLY A 472 -15.95 34.27 -6.52
CA GLY A 472 -14.75 33.52 -6.89
C GLY A 472 -14.54 33.37 -8.41
N ALA A 473 -15.15 34.25 -9.20
CA ALA A 473 -14.98 34.32 -10.63
C ALA A 473 -14.64 35.74 -11.11
N LEU A 474 -13.83 35.83 -12.16
CA LEU A 474 -13.59 37.05 -12.92
C LEU A 474 -14.34 36.96 -14.25
N ILE A 475 -15.33 37.83 -14.43
CA ILE A 475 -16.26 37.80 -15.55
C ILE A 475 -15.95 38.97 -16.48
N PHE A 476 -15.83 38.70 -17.78
CA PHE A 476 -15.63 39.69 -18.83
C PHE A 476 -16.85 39.73 -19.73
N GLU A 477 -17.47 40.89 -19.88
CA GLU A 477 -18.63 41.10 -20.74
C GLU A 477 -18.34 42.19 -21.76
N ALA A 478 -18.34 41.86 -23.04
CA ALA A 478 -18.14 42.79 -24.14
C ALA A 478 -19.41 42.87 -24.99
N ASN A 479 -19.81 44.08 -25.40
CA ASN A 479 -21.03 44.32 -26.16
C ASN A 479 -20.85 44.29 -27.69
N GLY A 480 -19.67 43.86 -28.16
CA GLY A 480 -19.36 43.66 -29.58
C GLY A 480 -20.02 42.43 -30.20
N ASP A 481 -19.87 42.28 -31.51
CA ASP A 481 -20.49 41.19 -32.26
C ASP A 481 -19.84 39.84 -31.93
N ARG A 482 -20.68 38.84 -31.60
CA ARG A 482 -20.21 37.48 -31.38
C ARG A 482 -19.65 36.88 -32.68
N PRO A 483 -18.45 36.30 -32.66
CA PRO A 483 -17.88 35.64 -33.84
C PRO A 483 -18.78 34.50 -34.34
N THR A 484 -18.98 34.40 -35.66
CA THR A 484 -19.91 33.43 -36.25
C THR A 484 -19.34 32.02 -36.26
N GLY A 485 -20.11 31.04 -35.78
CA GLY A 485 -19.75 29.61 -35.83
C GLY A 485 -19.06 29.08 -34.57
N THR A 486 -18.81 29.93 -33.58
CA THR A 486 -18.02 29.59 -32.42
C THR A 486 -18.80 28.76 -31.38
N SER A 487 -18.26 27.60 -31.03
CA SER A 487 -18.73 26.78 -29.92
C SER A 487 -17.94 27.11 -28.65
N ALA A 488 -18.44 26.71 -27.47
CA ALA A 488 -17.67 26.83 -26.22
C ALA A 488 -16.33 26.06 -26.27
N GLU A 489 -16.24 25.04 -27.11
CA GLU A 489 -15.04 24.22 -27.29
C GLU A 489 -13.99 24.95 -28.14
N THR A 490 -14.43 25.65 -29.20
CA THR A 490 -13.55 26.30 -30.18
C THR A 490 -13.29 27.78 -29.93
N PHE A 491 -13.97 28.41 -28.96
CA PHE A 491 -13.91 29.86 -28.72
C PHE A 491 -12.49 30.39 -28.47
N PHE A 492 -11.68 29.64 -27.74
CA PHE A 492 -10.30 30.02 -27.43
C PHE A 492 -9.27 29.46 -28.42
N GLU A 493 -9.70 28.84 -29.53
CA GLU A 493 -8.83 28.27 -30.55
C GLU A 493 -8.51 29.27 -31.68
N PHE A 494 -7.45 28.98 -32.44
CA PHE A 494 -6.80 29.90 -33.37
C PHE A 494 -7.61 30.22 -34.65
N GLU A 495 -8.62 29.42 -35.00
CA GLU A 495 -9.14 29.39 -36.38
C GLU A 495 -10.50 30.08 -36.60
N GLU A 496 -11.28 30.42 -35.55
CA GLU A 496 -12.68 30.86 -35.74
C GLU A 496 -13.08 32.20 -35.10
N SER A 497 -12.22 32.87 -34.32
CA SER A 497 -12.73 33.82 -33.32
C SER A 497 -12.73 35.32 -33.67
N VAL A 498 -11.98 35.90 -34.63
CA VAL A 498 -12.01 37.38 -34.81
C VAL A 498 -11.53 37.87 -36.20
N PRO A 499 -12.04 39.01 -36.75
CA PRO A 499 -11.73 39.48 -38.11
C PRO A 499 -10.34 40.11 -38.35
N THR A 500 -9.55 40.43 -37.32
CA THR A 500 -8.34 41.26 -37.44
C THR A 500 -7.05 40.57 -36.97
N ALA A 501 -5.90 41.04 -37.49
CA ALA A 501 -4.58 40.43 -37.30
C ALA A 501 -4.07 40.47 -35.85
N SER A 502 -4.47 41.47 -35.06
CA SER A 502 -4.09 41.63 -33.64
C SER A 502 -4.86 40.73 -32.68
N ALA A 503 -6.01 40.18 -33.11
CA ALA A 503 -6.95 39.50 -32.23
C ALA A 503 -6.90 37.97 -32.28
N GLY A 504 -6.26 37.40 -33.32
CA GLY A 504 -6.16 35.94 -33.51
C GLY A 504 -5.39 35.21 -32.40
N MET A 505 -4.55 35.92 -31.64
CA MET A 505 -3.81 35.39 -30.49
C MET A 505 -4.35 35.85 -29.14
N ALA A 506 -5.30 36.78 -29.11
CA ALA A 506 -5.77 37.37 -27.86
C ALA A 506 -6.42 36.31 -26.95
N LEU A 507 -7.35 35.51 -27.48
CA LEU A 507 -8.06 34.48 -26.71
C LEU A 507 -7.18 33.26 -26.35
N PRO A 508 -6.34 32.70 -27.25
CA PRO A 508 -5.39 31.67 -26.86
C PRO A 508 -4.45 32.12 -25.73
N SER A 509 -3.93 33.36 -25.83
CA SER A 509 -3.06 33.95 -24.81
C SER A 509 -3.78 34.18 -23.49
N PHE A 510 -5.01 34.72 -23.55
CA PHE A 510 -5.88 34.89 -22.38
C PHE A 510 -6.10 33.56 -21.66
N ARG A 511 -6.41 32.48 -22.40
CA ARG A 511 -6.63 31.16 -21.83
C ARG A 511 -5.38 30.59 -21.18
N ALA A 512 -4.22 30.77 -21.80
CA ALA A 512 -2.95 30.31 -21.26
C ALA A 512 -2.57 31.05 -19.97
N LEU A 513 -2.74 32.38 -19.94
CA LEU A 513 -2.48 33.21 -18.76
C LEU A 513 -3.41 32.82 -17.61
N ALA A 514 -4.72 32.70 -17.84
CA ALA A 514 -5.67 32.30 -16.79
C ALA A 514 -5.29 30.93 -16.18
N ARG A 515 -4.96 29.96 -17.03
CA ARG A 515 -4.54 28.62 -16.58
C ARG A 515 -3.22 28.62 -15.82
N ALA A 516 -2.30 29.54 -16.14
CA ALA A 516 -1.04 29.65 -15.40
C ALA A 516 -1.26 30.08 -13.93
N HIS A 517 -2.36 30.79 -13.65
CA HIS A 517 -2.84 31.08 -12.29
C HIS A 517 -3.68 29.95 -11.68
N GLY A 518 -3.89 28.85 -12.39
CA GLY A 518 -4.77 27.76 -11.98
C GLY A 518 -6.27 28.06 -12.16
N TRP A 519 -6.61 29.11 -12.92
CA TRP A 519 -7.99 29.49 -13.19
C TRP A 519 -8.54 28.78 -14.44
N GLU A 520 -9.86 28.61 -14.49
CA GLU A 520 -10.57 27.93 -15.58
C GLU A 520 -11.42 28.93 -16.38
N PRO A 521 -10.95 29.39 -17.56
CA PRO A 521 -11.72 30.26 -18.43
C PRO A 521 -12.73 29.47 -19.27
N ALA A 522 -13.97 29.94 -19.30
CA ALA A 522 -15.09 29.37 -20.05
C ALA A 522 -15.84 30.47 -20.83
N PHE A 523 -16.31 30.13 -22.01
CA PHE A 523 -17.19 31.00 -22.81
C PHE A 523 -18.65 30.69 -22.51
N ASP A 524 -19.42 31.70 -22.12
CA ASP A 524 -20.86 31.57 -21.88
C ASP A 524 -21.61 31.70 -23.22
N ALA A 525 -21.90 30.56 -23.84
CA ALA A 525 -22.61 30.48 -25.10
C ALA A 525 -24.09 30.92 -24.98
N GLU A 526 -24.68 30.94 -23.78
CA GLU A 526 -26.07 31.33 -23.53
C GLU A 526 -26.24 32.85 -23.35
N TYR A 527 -25.14 33.60 -23.24
CA TYR A 527 -25.17 35.06 -23.16
C TYR A 527 -25.47 35.71 -24.52
N ASP A 528 -26.58 36.43 -24.62
CA ASP A 528 -27.08 37.00 -25.88
C ASP A 528 -26.65 38.47 -26.13
N ASP A 529 -26.24 39.21 -25.10
CA ASP A 529 -25.90 40.64 -25.16
C ASP A 529 -24.42 40.88 -25.53
N GLY A 530 -23.86 40.01 -26.39
CA GLY A 530 -22.50 40.09 -26.92
C GLY A 530 -21.65 38.85 -26.58
N VAL A 531 -20.52 39.07 -25.92
CA VAL A 531 -19.57 38.02 -25.52
C VAL A 531 -19.35 38.06 -24.02
N ARG A 532 -19.52 36.90 -23.37
CA ARG A 532 -19.20 36.72 -21.95
C ARG A 532 -18.18 35.60 -21.76
N ILE A 533 -17.11 35.91 -21.04
CA ILE A 533 -16.08 34.95 -20.60
C ILE A 533 -16.10 34.91 -19.07
N VAL A 534 -16.25 33.72 -18.50
CA VAL A 534 -16.22 33.48 -17.05
C VAL A 534 -14.92 32.77 -16.71
N VAL A 535 -14.13 33.34 -15.81
CA VAL A 535 -12.88 32.75 -15.30
C VAL A 535 -13.10 32.29 -13.87
N GLU A 536 -13.24 30.98 -13.67
CA GLU A 536 -13.50 30.38 -12.35
C GLU A 536 -12.21 30.07 -11.59
N GLY A 537 -12.29 29.95 -10.26
CA GLY A 537 -11.16 29.61 -9.40
C GLY A 537 -10.36 30.81 -8.89
N VAL A 538 -10.90 32.02 -9.02
CA VAL A 538 -10.28 33.26 -8.57
C VAL A 538 -10.50 33.43 -7.07
N VAL A 539 -9.45 33.80 -6.32
CA VAL A 539 -9.57 34.10 -4.89
C VAL A 539 -9.68 35.60 -4.72
N ALA A 540 -10.88 36.08 -4.42
CA ALA A 540 -11.14 37.49 -4.19
C ALA A 540 -10.68 37.91 -2.77
N CYS A 541 -10.08 39.10 -2.68
CA CYS A 541 -9.52 39.64 -1.46
C CYS A 541 -10.43 40.76 -0.91
N PRO A 542 -10.95 40.64 0.32
CA PRO A 542 -11.78 41.68 0.90
C PRO A 542 -10.97 42.97 1.06
N ARG A 543 -11.61 44.10 0.72
CA ARG A 543 -11.13 45.50 0.60
C ARG A 543 -10.23 46.08 1.72
N LYS A 544 -9.89 45.32 2.78
CA LYS A 544 -9.11 45.77 3.94
C LYS A 544 -7.60 45.50 3.88
N ALA A 545 -7.08 44.78 2.89
CA ALA A 545 -5.65 44.41 2.83
C ALA A 545 -4.74 45.43 2.13
N VAL A 546 -5.28 46.34 1.31
CA VAL A 546 -4.48 47.21 0.40
C VAL A 546 -4.05 48.54 1.05
N ALA A 547 -4.23 48.72 2.36
CA ALA A 547 -3.87 49.96 3.05
C ALA A 547 -2.89 49.72 4.21
N ALA A 548 -1.61 49.52 3.88
CA ALA A 548 -0.47 49.89 4.71
C ALA A 548 0.86 49.56 4.00
N ASP A 549 1.33 50.45 3.13
CA ASP A 549 2.75 50.84 3.13
C ASP A 549 2.87 52.17 2.39
N ASP A 550 2.99 53.24 3.17
CA ASP A 550 3.29 54.61 2.74
C ASP A 550 4.27 55.21 3.76
#